data_AF-A0A2L2NA83-F1
#
_entry.id   AF-A0A2L2NA83-F1
#
_cell.length_a   1.000
_cell.length_b   1.000
_cell.length_c   1.000
_cell.angle_alpha   90.00
_cell.angle_beta   90.00
_cell.angle_gamma   90.00
#
_symmetry.space_group_name_H-M   'P 1'
#
loop_
_entity.id
_entity.type
_entity.pdbx_description
1 polymer ?
#
loop_
_entity_poly.entity_id
_entity_poly.type
_entity_poly.pdbx_seq_one_letter_code
_entity_poly.pdbx_strand_id
1 'polypeptide(L)'
;MNQMSGFTRQETMHLAGCTSSRLAYLEKVGLVIPYRFGINARPTVVFSWEQLLEIRAIRNLRKNISLQTVRKIIKFLDDSGYDNGLRDKQLIVIGDEVFWVKQDWSDFGENLPTTVKVADKSNKQVGQYVLLVIPSLIDIVNEIWEAARQSKVIDFKSFEQRAKVLPA
;
A
#
# COMPACT_ATOMS: atom_id res chain seq x y z
N MET A 1 -15.27 13.27 6.70
CA MET A 1 -15.29 12.76 5.31
C MET A 1 -16.68 13.00 4.76
N ASN A 2 -16.85 13.81 3.71
CA ASN A 2 -18.15 13.99 3.07
C ASN A 2 -18.51 12.73 2.27
N GLN A 3 -19.79 12.36 2.23
CA GLN A 3 -20.31 11.12 1.60
C GLN A 3 -19.86 10.92 0.14
N MET A 4 -19.46 11.98 -0.57
CA MET A 4 -19.08 11.96 -1.99
C MET A 4 -17.60 11.63 -2.28
N SER A 5 -16.73 11.53 -1.28
CA SER A 5 -15.27 11.40 -1.52
C SER A 5 -14.70 9.99 -1.35
N GLY A 6 -15.53 8.97 -1.12
CA GLY A 6 -15.08 7.60 -0.81
C GLY A 6 -15.39 6.59 -1.92
N PHE A 7 -14.79 5.41 -1.83
CA PHE A 7 -14.98 4.28 -2.74
C PHE A 7 -15.85 3.21 -2.09
N THR A 8 -16.85 2.70 -2.79
CA THR A 8 -17.67 1.58 -2.29
C THR A 8 -16.83 0.31 -2.16
N ARG A 9 -17.37 -0.72 -1.51
CA ARG A 9 -16.72 -2.02 -1.40
C ARG A 9 -16.38 -2.62 -2.77
N GLN A 10 -17.30 -2.51 -3.74
CA GLN A 10 -17.10 -3.06 -5.08
C GLN A 10 -16.00 -2.29 -5.84
N GLU A 11 -16.03 -0.96 -5.79
CA GLU A 11 -15.00 -0.11 -6.39
C GLU A 11 -13.64 -0.40 -5.76
N THR A 12 -13.57 -0.52 -4.44
CA THR A 12 -12.34 -0.82 -3.69
C THR A 12 -11.73 -2.16 -4.08
N MET A 13 -12.55 -3.21 -4.19
CA MET A 13 -12.07 -4.53 -4.64
C MET A 13 -11.47 -4.46 -6.04
N HIS A 14 -12.11 -3.70 -6.93
CA HIS A 14 -11.67 -3.53 -8.30
C HIS A 14 -10.36 -2.71 -8.37
N LEU A 15 -10.35 -1.52 -7.78
CA LEU A 15 -9.22 -0.59 -7.81
C LEU A 15 -8.00 -1.12 -7.04
N ALA A 16 -8.19 -1.71 -5.86
CA ALA A 16 -7.09 -2.27 -5.07
C ALA A 16 -6.68 -3.69 -5.53
N GLY A 17 -7.44 -4.31 -6.44
CA GLY A 17 -7.19 -5.68 -6.89
C GLY A 17 -7.25 -6.70 -5.75
N CYS A 18 -8.21 -6.53 -4.82
CA CYS A 18 -8.34 -7.38 -3.63
C CYS A 18 -9.69 -8.12 -3.61
N THR A 19 -9.73 -9.27 -2.93
CA THR A 19 -10.96 -10.04 -2.75
C THR A 19 -11.76 -9.52 -1.56
N SER A 20 -13.08 -9.80 -1.52
CA SER A 20 -13.92 -9.43 -0.37
C SER A 20 -13.42 -10.05 0.95
N SER A 21 -12.89 -11.28 0.89
CA SER A 21 -12.28 -11.95 2.05
C SER A 21 -11.01 -11.26 2.53
N ARG A 22 -10.17 -10.76 1.60
CA ARG A 22 -8.99 -9.97 1.95
C ARG A 22 -9.38 -8.66 2.63
N LEU A 23 -10.38 -7.97 2.08
CA LEU A 23 -10.87 -6.71 2.61
C LEU A 23 -11.48 -6.88 4.01
N ALA A 24 -12.31 -7.90 4.21
CA ALA A 24 -12.86 -8.25 5.52
C ALA A 24 -11.76 -8.60 6.54
N TYR A 25 -10.72 -9.30 6.09
CA TYR A 25 -9.57 -9.61 6.94
C TYR A 25 -8.80 -8.35 7.36
N LEU A 26 -8.49 -7.45 6.43
CA LEU A 26 -7.78 -6.18 6.73
C LEU A 26 -8.56 -5.33 7.72
N GLU A 27 -9.88 -5.33 7.59
CA GLU A 27 -10.77 -4.67 8.54
C GLU A 27 -10.74 -5.33 9.92
N LYS A 28 -10.84 -6.67 9.97
CA LYS A 28 -10.80 -7.42 11.22
C LYS A 28 -9.53 -7.17 12.03
N VAL A 29 -8.39 -6.96 11.36
CA VAL A 29 -7.10 -6.69 12.02
C VAL A 29 -6.82 -5.19 12.21
N GLY A 30 -7.77 -4.32 11.90
CA GLY A 30 -7.65 -2.88 12.15
C GLY A 30 -6.77 -2.11 11.15
N LEU A 31 -6.25 -2.76 10.11
CA LEU A 31 -5.40 -2.10 9.11
C LEU A 31 -6.17 -1.18 8.17
N VAL A 32 -7.45 -1.47 7.97
CA VAL A 32 -8.34 -0.65 7.16
C VAL A 32 -9.67 -0.51 7.89
N ILE A 33 -10.05 0.71 8.24
CA ILE A 33 -11.27 0.96 9.02
C ILE A 33 -12.25 1.75 8.14
N PRO A 34 -13.11 1.08 7.35
CA PRO A 34 -13.98 1.78 6.43
C PRO A 34 -14.98 2.66 7.17
N TYR A 35 -15.37 3.74 6.51
CA TYR A 35 -16.42 4.62 7.02
C TYR A 35 -17.79 3.99 6.75
N ARG A 36 -18.66 3.99 7.76
CA ARG A 36 -20.00 3.41 7.72
C ARG A 36 -21.03 4.45 8.04
N PHE A 37 -22.09 4.51 7.23
CA PHE A 37 -23.20 5.42 7.47
C PHE A 37 -24.54 4.84 7.00
N GLY A 38 -25.61 5.33 7.62
CA GLY A 38 -26.97 4.79 7.49
C GLY A 38 -27.42 4.08 8.77
N ILE A 39 -28.68 4.25 9.13
CA ILE A 39 -29.27 3.80 10.41
C ILE A 39 -29.80 2.34 10.32
N ASN A 40 -29.78 1.74 9.13
CA ASN A 40 -30.42 0.45 8.86
C ASN A 40 -29.46 -0.74 9.06
N ALA A 41 -30.03 -1.95 9.10
CA ALA A 41 -29.33 -3.23 9.21
C ALA A 41 -28.26 -3.50 8.12
N ARG A 42 -28.17 -2.65 7.09
CA ARG A 42 -27.16 -2.71 6.03
C ARG A 42 -26.58 -1.30 5.83
N PRO A 43 -25.59 -0.89 6.63
CA PRO A 43 -24.96 0.40 6.46
C PRO A 43 -24.21 0.48 5.13
N THR A 44 -24.17 1.66 4.54
CA THR A 44 -23.31 1.95 3.39
C THR A 44 -21.87 2.00 3.88
N VAL A 45 -20.99 1.26 3.21
CA VAL A 45 -19.56 1.15 3.57
C VAL A 45 -18.72 1.77 2.47
N VAL A 46 -17.90 2.77 2.83
CA VAL A 46 -16.98 3.45 1.91
C VAL A 46 -15.55 3.47 2.46
N PHE A 47 -14.59 3.42 1.56
CA PHE A 47 -13.16 3.44 1.83
C PHE A 47 -12.58 4.77 1.35
N SER A 48 -11.62 5.33 2.09
CA SER A 48 -10.92 6.54 1.65
C SER A 48 -9.86 6.23 0.59
N TRP A 49 -9.33 7.28 -0.05
CA TRP A 49 -8.18 7.17 -0.94
C TRP A 49 -6.96 6.56 -0.23
N GLU A 50 -6.67 7.01 0.99
CA GLU A 50 -5.54 6.51 1.80
C GLU A 50 -5.69 5.03 2.11
N GLN A 51 -6.91 4.58 2.37
CA GLN A 51 -7.21 3.16 2.57
C GLN A 51 -7.03 2.34 1.30
N LEU A 52 -7.37 2.91 0.14
CA LEU A 52 -7.16 2.27 -1.14
C LEU A 52 -5.65 2.06 -1.40
N LEU A 53 -4.84 3.08 -1.13
CA LEU A 53 -3.38 3.01 -1.20
C LEU A 53 -2.83 1.94 -0.24
N GLU A 54 -3.32 1.91 1.00
CA GLU A 54 -2.91 0.95 2.02
C GLU A 54 -3.19 -0.51 1.60
N ILE A 55 -4.40 -0.79 1.08
CA ILE A 55 -4.77 -2.12 0.60
C ILE A 55 -3.85 -2.55 -0.55
N ARG A 56 -3.54 -1.63 -1.47
CA ARG A 56 -2.66 -1.90 -2.61
C ARG A 56 -1.22 -2.13 -2.16
N ALA A 57 -0.72 -1.34 -1.21
CA ALA A 57 0.60 -1.51 -0.60
C ALA A 57 0.77 -2.91 -0.01
N ILE A 58 -0.18 -3.33 0.82
CA ILE A 58 -0.20 -4.67 1.42
C ILE A 58 -0.29 -5.75 0.34
N ARG A 59 -1.10 -5.56 -0.71
CA ARG A 59 -1.20 -6.52 -1.83
C ARG A 59 0.14 -6.69 -2.53
N ASN A 60 0.84 -5.60 -2.83
CA ASN A 60 2.10 -5.62 -3.56
C ASN A 60 3.25 -6.20 -2.72
N LEU A 61 3.33 -5.85 -1.43
CA LEU A 61 4.25 -6.51 -0.49
C LEU A 61 4.04 -8.02 -0.46
N ARG A 62 2.78 -8.47 -0.44
CA ARG A 62 2.43 -9.89 -0.40
C ARG A 62 2.79 -10.69 -1.66
N LYS A 63 3.27 -10.04 -2.72
CA LYS A 63 3.90 -10.74 -3.87
C LYS A 63 5.27 -11.31 -3.49
N ASN A 64 5.96 -10.70 -2.52
CA ASN A 64 7.32 -11.05 -2.13
C ASN A 64 7.42 -11.60 -0.70
N ILE A 65 6.51 -11.22 0.20
CA ILE A 65 6.55 -11.63 1.62
C ILE A 65 5.25 -12.27 2.11
N SER A 66 5.36 -13.11 3.14
CA SER A 66 4.21 -13.78 3.75
C SER A 66 3.29 -12.78 4.48
N LEU A 67 2.02 -13.15 4.70
CA LEU A 67 1.11 -12.34 5.52
C LEU A 67 1.60 -12.23 6.98
N GLN A 68 2.29 -13.25 7.50
CA GLN A 68 2.87 -13.20 8.84
C GLN A 68 4.00 -12.18 8.91
N THR A 69 4.83 -12.06 7.87
CA THR A 69 5.87 -11.04 7.77
C THR A 69 5.25 -9.65 7.76
N VAL A 70 4.18 -9.43 6.97
CA VAL A 70 3.43 -8.16 6.98
C VAL A 70 2.95 -7.80 8.40
N ARG A 71 2.36 -8.76 9.13
CA ARG A 71 1.92 -8.54 10.52
C ARG A 71 3.08 -8.18 11.46
N LYS A 72 4.25 -8.82 11.29
CA LYS A 72 5.44 -8.49 12.09
C LYS A 72 5.91 -7.06 11.83
N ILE A 73 5.85 -6.59 10.58
CA ILE A 73 6.20 -5.21 10.22
C ILE A 73 5.26 -4.23 10.92
N ILE A 74 3.94 -4.42 10.77
CA ILE A 74 2.92 -3.59 11.43
C ILE A 74 3.13 -3.56 12.94
N LYS A 75 3.28 -4.73 13.56
CA LYS A 75 3.50 -4.84 15.01
C LYS A 75 4.77 -4.10 15.43
N PHE A 76 5.86 -4.23 14.68
CA PHE A 76 7.10 -3.50 14.95
C PHE A 76 6.89 -1.98 14.91
N LEU A 77 6.13 -1.48 13.93
CA LEU A 77 5.83 -0.05 13.80
C LEU A 77 5.01 0.45 14.99
N ASP A 78 3.95 -0.28 15.35
CA ASP A 78 3.11 0.02 16.52
C ASP A 78 3.93 0.03 17.82
N ASP A 79 4.67 -1.05 18.09
CA ASP A 79 5.48 -1.21 19.30
C ASP A 79 6.59 -0.14 19.38
N SER A 80 7.01 0.43 18.25
CA SER A 80 8.03 1.47 18.16
C SER A 80 7.45 2.90 18.11
N GLY A 81 6.13 3.06 18.18
CA GLY A 81 5.45 4.36 18.17
C GLY A 81 5.39 5.07 16.81
N TYR A 82 5.56 4.36 15.70
CA TYR A 82 5.41 4.91 14.36
C TYR A 82 3.99 4.68 13.81
N ASP A 83 3.57 5.49 12.83
CA ASP A 83 2.39 5.17 12.04
C ASP A 83 2.54 3.80 11.38
N ASN A 84 1.54 2.95 11.51
CA ASN A 84 1.58 1.55 11.08
C ASN A 84 1.08 1.33 9.65
N GLY A 85 0.71 2.40 8.93
CA GLY A 85 0.40 2.36 7.52
C GLY A 85 1.63 2.04 6.68
N LEU A 86 1.48 1.16 5.70
CA LEU A 86 2.55 0.73 4.80
C LEU A 86 2.55 1.51 3.47
N ARG A 87 1.47 2.25 3.17
CA ARG A 87 1.29 2.99 1.90
C ARG A 87 2.40 3.97 1.55
N ASP A 88 3.05 4.55 2.54
CA ASP A 88 4.07 5.60 2.41
C ASP A 88 5.45 5.13 2.92
N LYS A 89 5.59 3.84 3.22
CA LYS A 89 6.84 3.29 3.73
C LYS A 89 7.67 2.68 2.62
N GLN A 90 8.93 3.07 2.60
CA GLN A 90 9.92 2.47 1.74
C GLN A 90 10.43 1.16 2.35
N LEU A 91 9.76 0.08 1.97
CA LEU A 91 10.13 -1.27 2.38
C LEU A 91 10.95 -1.94 1.29
N ILE A 92 12.05 -2.55 1.72
CA ILE A 92 13.02 -3.24 0.87
C ILE A 92 13.09 -4.68 1.35
N VAL A 93 12.92 -5.62 0.44
CA VAL A 93 12.93 -7.06 0.74
C VAL A 93 14.19 -7.67 0.16
N ILE A 94 15.02 -8.29 1.00
CA ILE A 94 16.24 -9.00 0.60
C ILE A 94 16.17 -10.41 1.19
N GLY A 95 15.93 -11.42 0.34
CA GLY A 95 15.64 -12.77 0.82
C GLY A 95 14.41 -12.79 1.73
N ASP A 96 14.59 -13.25 2.96
CA ASP A 96 13.53 -13.29 3.99
C ASP A 96 13.53 -12.05 4.93
N GLU A 97 14.43 -11.10 4.69
CA GLU A 97 14.59 -9.90 5.50
C GLU A 97 13.83 -8.71 4.90
N VAL A 98 13.23 -7.89 5.77
CA VAL A 98 12.54 -6.66 5.36
C VAL A 98 13.15 -5.48 6.09
N PHE A 99 13.63 -4.51 5.32
CA PHE A 99 14.21 -3.27 5.80
C PHE A 99 13.23 -2.13 5.56
N TRP A 100 13.01 -1.30 6.56
CA TRP A 100 12.35 -0.01 6.39
C TRP A 100 13.40 1.07 6.34
N VAL A 101 13.50 1.75 5.20
CA VAL A 101 14.35 2.93 5.06
C VAL A 101 13.53 4.14 5.47
N LYS A 102 13.90 4.75 6.60
CA LYS A 102 13.41 6.09 6.96
C LYS A 102 14.12 7.10 6.09
N GLN A 103 13.39 7.85 5.27
CA GLN A 103 13.94 8.92 4.46
C GLN A 103 13.36 10.28 4.84
N ASP A 104 14.17 11.30 4.60
CA ASP A 104 13.76 12.70 4.52
C ASP A 104 13.26 12.97 3.09
N TRP A 105 12.14 13.68 2.97
CA TRP A 105 11.34 13.75 1.74
C TRP A 105 11.95 14.61 0.61
N SER A 106 13.14 15.19 0.82
CA SER A 106 13.76 16.17 -0.10
C SER A 106 14.49 15.56 -1.31
N ASP A 107 14.79 14.26 -1.30
CA ASP A 107 15.71 13.66 -2.28
C ASP A 107 15.03 12.76 -3.32
N PHE A 108 13.69 12.66 -3.32
CA PHE A 108 12.98 11.70 -4.18
C PHE A 108 12.39 12.30 -5.45
N GLY A 109 12.97 11.88 -6.57
CA GLY A 109 12.48 12.09 -7.94
C GLY A 109 13.28 11.32 -9.00
N GLU A 110 14.60 11.13 -8.82
CA GLU A 110 15.45 10.66 -9.93
C GLU A 110 16.33 9.43 -9.67
N ASN A 111 16.53 8.95 -8.43
CA ASN A 111 17.43 7.83 -8.16
C ASN A 111 16.85 6.80 -7.17
N LEU A 112 16.75 5.53 -7.59
CA LEU A 112 16.50 4.40 -6.69
C LEU A 112 17.64 4.31 -5.65
N PRO A 113 17.36 3.97 -4.38
CA PRO A 113 18.43 3.75 -3.42
C PRO A 113 19.24 2.54 -3.90
N THR A 114 20.50 2.78 -4.24
CA THR A 114 21.45 1.70 -4.54
C THR A 114 22.28 1.45 -3.30
N THR A 115 22.57 0.18 -2.99
CA THR A 115 23.50 -0.16 -1.92
C THR A 115 24.59 -1.06 -2.46
N VAL A 116 25.81 -0.83 -2.03
CA VAL A 116 26.97 -1.63 -2.43
C VAL A 116 27.40 -2.46 -1.22
N LYS A 117 27.31 -3.78 -1.32
CA LYS A 117 27.82 -4.67 -0.28
C LYS A 117 29.33 -4.79 -0.46
N VAL A 118 30.09 -4.13 0.41
CA VAL A 118 31.56 -4.08 0.34
C VAL A 118 32.26 -5.21 1.09
N ALA A 119 31.58 -5.90 2.00
CA ALA A 119 32.14 -7.04 2.76
C ALA A 119 31.05 -7.99 3.27
N ASP A 120 31.41 -9.27 3.47
CA ASP A 120 30.60 -10.30 4.14
C ASP A 120 31.52 -11.11 5.06
N LYS A 121 31.07 -11.43 6.29
CA LYS A 121 31.80 -12.30 7.23
C LYS A 121 32.03 -13.70 6.66
N SER A 122 31.20 -14.15 5.73
CA SER A 122 31.32 -15.45 5.06
C SER A 122 32.17 -15.41 3.78
N ASN A 123 32.69 -14.22 3.38
CA ASN A 123 33.37 -13.97 2.11
C ASN A 123 32.59 -14.42 0.86
N LYS A 124 31.27 -14.62 0.97
CA LYS A 124 30.40 -14.94 -0.17
C LYS A 124 29.71 -13.67 -0.65
N GLN A 125 29.86 -13.40 -1.95
CA GLN A 125 29.19 -12.34 -2.71
C GLN A 125 29.47 -10.90 -2.21
N VAL A 126 30.44 -10.25 -2.87
CA VAL A 126 30.63 -8.81 -2.94
C VAL A 126 29.99 -8.33 -4.24
N GLY A 127 29.20 -7.26 -4.20
CA GLY A 127 28.49 -6.77 -5.39
C GLY A 127 27.58 -5.57 -5.11
N GLN A 128 27.14 -4.92 -6.19
CA GLN A 128 26.13 -3.87 -6.13
C GLN A 128 24.74 -4.51 -6.09
N TYR A 129 23.93 -4.11 -5.12
CA TYR A 129 22.54 -4.53 -5.01
C TYR A 129 21.65 -3.34 -5.36
N VAL A 130 20.77 -3.53 -6.35
CA VAL A 130 19.68 -2.60 -6.60
C VAL A 130 18.58 -2.91 -5.58
N LEU A 131 18.25 -1.95 -4.72
CA LEU A 131 17.20 -2.15 -3.73
C LEU A 131 15.84 -1.92 -4.39
N LEU A 132 15.10 -3.01 -4.58
CA LEU A 132 13.72 -2.95 -5.05
C LEU A 132 12.84 -2.38 -3.93
N VAL A 133 12.37 -1.16 -4.11
CA VAL A 133 11.33 -0.54 -3.27
C VAL A 133 10.00 -1.14 -3.67
N ILE A 134 9.36 -1.91 -2.79
CA ILE A 134 8.12 -2.59 -3.15
C ILE A 134 6.98 -2.29 -2.17
N PRO A 135 5.85 -1.76 -2.68
CA PRO A 135 5.77 -0.89 -3.86
C PRO A 135 6.19 0.55 -3.53
N SER A 136 6.64 1.32 -4.51
CA SER A 136 6.70 2.78 -4.33
C SER A 136 5.29 3.37 -4.31
N LEU A 137 5.10 4.51 -3.63
CA LEU A 137 3.81 5.20 -3.62
C LEU A 137 3.37 5.59 -5.04
N ILE A 138 4.31 6.02 -5.88
CA ILE A 138 4.05 6.39 -7.29
C ILE A 138 3.53 5.18 -8.06
N ASP A 139 4.15 4.01 -7.90
CA ASP A 139 3.69 2.78 -8.56
C ASP A 139 2.28 2.39 -8.10
N ILE A 140 2.00 2.51 -6.79
CA ILE A 140 0.65 2.25 -6.25
C ILE A 140 -0.38 3.18 -6.92
N VAL A 141 -0.08 4.48 -7.00
CA VAL A 141 -0.97 5.47 -7.60
C VAL A 141 -1.19 5.14 -9.07
N ASN A 142 -0.12 4.97 -9.85
CA ASN A 142 -0.20 4.64 -11.27
C ASN A 142 -1.01 3.37 -11.52
N GLU A 143 -0.78 2.31 -10.73
CA GLU A 143 -1.54 1.07 -10.82
C GLU A 143 -3.05 1.24 -10.54
N ILE A 144 -3.43 2.10 -9.59
CA ILE A 144 -4.83 2.39 -9.27
C ILE A 144 -5.49 3.20 -10.39
N TRP A 145 -4.78 4.17 -10.95
CA TRP A 145 -5.25 4.97 -12.08
C TRP A 145 -5.46 4.12 -13.33
N GLU A 146 -4.53 3.21 -13.64
CA GLU A 146 -4.70 2.24 -14.73
C GLU A 146 -5.88 1.30 -14.49
N ALA A 147 -6.06 0.82 -13.25
CA ALA A 147 -7.22 0.01 -12.90
C ALA A 147 -8.55 0.78 -13.07
N ALA A 148 -8.57 2.08 -12.78
CA ALA A 148 -9.73 2.93 -12.99
C ALA A 148 -10.04 3.12 -14.48
N ARG A 149 -9.02 3.43 -15.31
CA ARG A 149 -9.17 3.64 -16.77
C ARG A 149 -9.75 2.42 -17.48
N GLN A 150 -9.34 1.23 -17.06
CA GLN A 150 -9.74 -0.04 -17.70
C GLN A 150 -11.06 -0.60 -17.12
N SER A 151 -11.64 0.06 -16.12
CA SER A 151 -12.79 -0.47 -15.40
C SER A 151 -14.11 -0.21 -16.11
N LYS A 152 -15.02 -1.21 -16.03
CA LYS A 152 -16.45 -1.03 -16.32
C LYS A 152 -17.28 -0.74 -15.06
N VAL A 153 -16.67 -0.81 -13.89
CA VAL A 153 -17.31 -0.63 -12.57
C VAL A 153 -17.10 0.79 -12.06
N ILE A 154 -15.98 1.40 -12.41
CA ILE A 154 -15.61 2.76 -11.99
C ILE A 154 -16.06 3.76 -13.05
N ASP A 155 -16.83 4.77 -12.66
CA ASP A 155 -16.97 5.98 -13.46
C ASP A 155 -15.68 6.81 -13.36
N PHE A 156 -14.97 6.95 -14.49
CA PHE A 156 -13.63 7.53 -14.49
C PHE A 156 -13.61 9.00 -14.07
N LYS A 157 -14.58 9.81 -14.53
CA LYS A 157 -14.67 11.23 -14.14
C LYS A 157 -14.92 11.41 -12.64
N SER A 158 -15.82 10.60 -12.06
CA SER A 158 -16.03 10.57 -10.62
C SER A 158 -14.80 10.08 -9.85
N PHE A 159 -14.05 9.14 -10.40
CA PHE A 159 -12.79 8.68 -9.81
C PHE A 159 -11.75 9.81 -9.76
N GLU A 160 -11.55 10.56 -10.84
CA GLU A 160 -10.59 11.69 -10.89
C GLU A 160 -10.85 12.72 -9.79
N GLN A 161 -12.12 12.98 -9.47
CA GLN A 161 -12.51 13.91 -8.40
C GLN A 161 -12.26 13.36 -6.99
N ARG A 162 -12.25 12.03 -6.83
CA ARG A 162 -12.08 11.34 -5.53
C ARG A 162 -10.62 10.96 -5.27
N ALA A 163 -9.83 10.77 -6.31
CA ALA A 163 -8.39 10.54 -6.21
C ALA A 163 -7.70 11.81 -5.70
N LYS A 164 -6.88 11.68 -4.64
CA LYS A 164 -6.19 12.83 -4.03
C LYS A 164 -4.78 13.06 -4.57
N VAL A 165 -4.28 12.14 -5.39
CA VAL A 165 -2.93 12.16 -5.95
C VAL A 165 -3.00 11.78 -7.42
N LEU A 166 -2.35 12.59 -8.26
CA LEU A 166 -2.24 12.38 -9.71
C LEU A 166 -1.16 11.34 -10.02
N PRO A 167 -1.31 10.56 -11.10
CA PRO A 167 -0.25 9.69 -11.58
C PRO A 167 0.91 10.54 -12.12
N ALA A 168 2.11 9.98 -12.08
CA ALA A 168 3.31 10.60 -12.66
C ALA A 168 3.39 10.41 -14.17
#